data_AF-A0A1I0LZY9-F1
#
_entry.id   AF-A0A1I0LZY9-F1
#
_cell.length_a   1.000
_cell.length_b   1.000
_cell.length_c   1.000
_cell.angle_alpha   90.00
_cell.angle_beta   90.00
_cell.angle_gamma   90.00
#
_symmetry.space_group_name_H-M   'P 1'
#
loop_
_entity.id
_entity.type
_entity.pdbx_description
1 polymer ?
#
loop_
_entity_poly.entity_id
_entity_poly.type
_entity_poly.pdbx_seq_one_letter_code
_entity_poly.pdbx_strand_id
1 'polypeptide(L)'
;MGNVVYWKKIKGSDDRTVNMPFKTCGRCNKEFSSGNTYASKNCPECAKFIKNEKSRERVRRYREKNLLDNNTSLDKENEKGLNN
;
A
#
# COMPACT_ATOMS: atom_id res chain seq x y z
N MET A 1 -0.01 -0.01 -21.90
CA MET A 1 -0.28 -1.45 -22.02
C MET A 1 -1.46 -1.82 -21.13
N GLY A 2 -2.56 -2.29 -21.72
CA GLY A 2 -3.75 -2.70 -20.97
C GLY A 2 -3.46 -3.91 -20.09
N ASN A 3 -3.98 -3.90 -18.86
CA ASN A 3 -3.86 -5.03 -17.95
C ASN A 3 -4.80 -6.16 -18.42
N VAL A 4 -4.32 -7.03 -19.31
CA VAL A 4 -5.11 -8.15 -19.83
C VAL A 4 -5.26 -9.21 -18.74
N VAL A 5 -6.51 -9.55 -18.42
CA VAL A 5 -6.87 -10.63 -17.51
C VAL A 5 -7.25 -11.83 -18.36
N TYR A 6 -6.73 -13.01 -18.03
CA TYR A 6 -7.03 -14.25 -18.74
C TYR A 6 -7.48 -15.33 -17.76
N TRP A 7 -8.20 -16.33 -18.24
CA TRP A 7 -8.75 -17.38 -17.40
C TRP A 7 -7.92 -18.65 -17.52
N LYS A 8 -7.58 -19.26 -16.37
CA LYS A 8 -6.83 -20.52 -16.29
C LYS A 8 -7.61 -21.53 -15.47
N LYS A 9 -7.63 -22.79 -15.94
CA LYS A 9 -8.15 -23.92 -15.16
C LYS A 9 -7.14 -24.32 -14.10
N ILE A 10 -7.57 -24.36 -12.84
CA ILE A 10 -6.76 -24.81 -11.71
C ILE A 10 -7.48 -25.96 -11.03
N LYS A 11 -6.74 -27.01 -10.68
CA LYS A 11 -7.24 -28.08 -9.80
C LYS A 11 -7.26 -27.56 -8.37
N GLY A 12 -8.44 -27.55 -7.76
CA GLY A 12 -8.60 -27.32 -6.33
C GLY A 12 -8.15 -28.52 -5.52
N SER A 13 -8.19 -28.39 -4.19
CA SER A 13 -7.89 -29.47 -3.24
C SER A 13 -8.77 -30.70 -3.41
N ASP A 14 -9.99 -30.51 -3.89
CA ASP A 14 -11.03 -31.54 -3.95
C ASP A 14 -11.07 -32.26 -5.31
N ASP A 15 -9.96 -32.25 -6.04
CA ASP A 15 -9.80 -32.71 -7.44
C ASP A 15 -10.71 -32.04 -8.49
N ARG A 16 -11.57 -31.11 -8.08
CA ARG A 16 -12.40 -30.31 -8.98
C ARG A 16 -11.57 -29.24 -9.67
N THR A 17 -11.82 -29.04 -10.96
CA THR A 17 -11.22 -27.93 -11.71
C THR A 17 -12.08 -26.69 -11.65
N VAL A 18 -11.50 -25.56 -11.24
CA VAL A 18 -12.14 -24.24 -11.26
C VAL A 18 -11.46 -23.34 -12.28
N ASN A 19 -12.25 -22.52 -12.98
CA ASN A 19 -11.72 -21.44 -13.81
C ASN A 19 -11.40 -20.25 -12.89
N MET A 20 -10.12 -19.89 -12.79
CA MET A 20 -9.68 -18.74 -12.03
C MET A 20 -9.13 -17.66 -12.97
N PRO A 21 -9.41 -16.38 -12.68
CA PRO A 21 -8.80 -15.27 -13.40
C PRO A 21 -7.34 -15.07 -12.94
N PHE A 22 -6.45 -14.97 -13.92
CA PHE A 22 -5.03 -14.70 -13.78
C PHE A 22 -4.66 -13.40 -14.45
N LYS A 23 -3.62 -12.78 -13.89
CA LYS A 23 -3.08 -11.53 -14.38
C LYS A 23 -1.58 -11.46 -14.10
N THR A 24 -0.87 -10.74 -14.95
CA THR A 24 0.55 -10.41 -14.77
C THR A 24 0.69 -9.14 -13.93
N CYS A 25 1.52 -9.18 -12.90
CA CYS A 25 1.82 -8.01 -12.09
C CYS A 25 2.67 -7.01 -12.88
N GLY A 26 2.20 -5.76 -13.01
CA GLY A 26 2.95 -4.73 -13.73
C GLY A 26 4.27 -4.27 -13.09
N ARG A 27 4.60 -4.74 -11.88
CA ARG A 27 5.85 -4.39 -11.16
C ARG A 27 6.91 -5.48 -11.23
N CYS A 28 6.53 -6.74 -11.01
CA CYS A 28 7.45 -7.86 -10.96
C CYS A 28 7.26 -8.87 -12.10
N ASN A 29 6.31 -8.64 -13.00
CA ASN A 29 5.95 -9.50 -14.13
C ASN A 29 5.57 -10.94 -13.76
N LYS A 30 5.30 -11.22 -12.48
CA LYS A 30 4.80 -12.52 -12.03
C LYS A 30 3.30 -12.65 -12.31
N GLU A 31 2.88 -13.84 -12.70
CA GLU A 31 1.47 -14.22 -12.76
C GLU A 31 0.91 -14.38 -11.34
N PHE A 32 -0.30 -13.91 -11.11
CA PHE A 32 -1.02 -14.13 -9.86
C PHE A 32 -2.50 -14.31 -10.14
N SER A 33 -3.17 -15.09 -9.29
CA SER A 33 -4.62 -15.17 -9.33
C SER A 33 -5.19 -13.91 -8.68
N SER A 34 -6.10 -13.24 -9.37
CA SER A 34 -6.86 -12.16 -8.76
C SER A 34 -8.24 -12.70 -8.44
N GLY A 35 -8.49 -13.18 -7.22
CA GLY A 35 -9.83 -13.65 -6.82
C GLY A 35 -10.96 -12.64 -7.12
N ASN A 36 -10.59 -11.37 -7.32
CA ASN A 36 -11.44 -10.35 -7.91
C ASN A 36 -10.81 -9.83 -9.22
N THR A 37 -11.43 -10.17 -10.37
CA THR A 37 -10.95 -10.06 -11.76
C THR A 37 -10.40 -8.68 -12.16
N TYR A 38 -10.78 -7.61 -11.44
CA TYR A 38 -10.45 -6.23 -11.80
C TYR A 38 -9.76 -5.41 -10.70
N ALA A 39 -9.58 -5.97 -9.50
CA ALA A 39 -9.34 -5.14 -8.32
C ALA A 39 -7.88 -4.70 -8.10
N SER A 40 -6.88 -5.29 -8.76
CA SER A 40 -5.47 -4.98 -8.45
C SER A 40 -4.54 -4.95 -9.67
N LYS A 41 -3.70 -3.92 -9.73
CA LYS A 41 -2.62 -3.75 -10.73
C LYS A 41 -1.37 -4.58 -10.40
N ASN A 42 -1.18 -4.91 -9.12
CA ASN A 42 0.02 -5.58 -8.63
C ASN A 42 -0.35 -6.90 -7.93
N CYS A 43 0.59 -7.86 -7.91
CA CYS A 43 0.44 -9.08 -7.13
C CYS A 43 0.37 -8.76 -5.62
N PRO A 44 -0.16 -9.68 -4.78
CA PRO A 44 -0.31 -9.45 -3.34
C PRO A 44 0.97 -9.04 -2.62
N GLU A 45 2.12 -9.61 -3.00
CA GLU A 45 3.44 -9.26 -2.46
C GLU A 45 3.81 -7.80 -2.75
N CYS A 46 3.71 -7.40 -4.02
CA CYS A 46 4.01 -6.04 -4.45
C CYS A 46 3.01 -5.03 -3.88
N ALA A 47 1.74 -5.41 -3.75
CA ALA A 47 0.71 -4.59 -3.11
C ALA A 47 1.02 -4.38 -1.62
N LYS A 48 1.46 -5.42 -0.90
CA LYS A 48 1.89 -5.33 0.50
C LYS A 48 3.11 -4.43 0.65
N PHE A 49 4.10 -4.54 -0.23
CA PHE A 49 5.27 -3.67 -0.24
C PHE A 49 4.87 -2.19 -0.37
N ILE A 50 4.07 -1.86 -1.39
CA ILE A 50 3.60 -0.48 -1.63
C ILE A 50 2.79 0.04 -0.44
N LYS A 51 1.93 -0.80 0.15
CA LYS A 51 1.15 -0.43 1.33
C LYS A 51 2.05 -0.08 2.52
N ASN A 52 3.08 -0.89 2.76
CA ASN A 52 4.05 -0.66 3.83
C ASN A 52 4.86 0.62 3.61
N GLU A 53 5.30 0.86 2.38
CA GLU A 53 6.03 2.08 2.00
C GLU A 53 5.18 3.34 2.24
N LYS A 54 3.93 3.35 1.77
CA LYS A 54 2.98 4.45 2.04
C LYS A 54 2.69 4.63 3.52
N SER A 55 2.61 3.54 4.28
CA SER A 55 2.39 3.59 5.72
C SER A 55 3.58 4.21 6.45
N ARG A 56 4.81 3.82 6.09
CA ARG A 56 6.04 4.42 6.64
C ARG A 56 6.12 5.91 6.35
N GLU A 57 5.84 6.31 5.11
CA GLU A 57 5.84 7.73 4.74
C GLU A 57 4.77 8.53 5.50
N ARG A 58 3.59 7.94 5.71
CA ARG A 58 2.54 8.56 6.54
C ARG A 58 3.01 8.75 7.99
N VAL A 59 3.65 7.75 8.58
CA VAL A 59 4.18 7.83 9.95
C VAL A 59 5.30 8.87 10.04
N ARG A 60 6.20 8.94 9.04
CA ARG A 60 7.24 9.96 8.98
C ARG A 60 6.65 11.37 9.01
N ARG A 61 5.72 11.66 8.09
CA ARG A 61 5.04 12.96 8.03
C ARG A 61 4.28 13.30 9.31
N TYR A 62 3.65 12.31 9.93
CA TYR A 62 2.95 12.51 11.20
C TYR A 62 3.92 12.90 12.33
N ARG A 63 5.09 12.25 12.42
CA ARG A 63 6.12 12.58 13.41
C ARG A 63 6.73 13.96 13.18
N GLU A 64 7.05 14.28 11.92
CA GLU A 64 7.56 15.61 11.55
C GLU A 64 6.57 16.71 11.93
N LYS A 65 5.29 16.51 11.63
CA LYS A 65 4.24 17.44 12.02
C LYS A 65 4.15 17.61 13.54
N ASN A 66 4.16 16.53 14.30
CA ASN A 66 4.10 16.61 15.77
C ASN A 66 5.32 17.32 16.36
N LEU A 67 6.52 17.13 15.80
CA LEU A 67 7.73 17.83 16.24
C LEU A 67 7.65 19.34 15.94
N LEU A 68 7.15 19.70 14.75
CA LEU A 68 6.88 21.09 14.39
C LEU A 68 5.85 21.73 15.32
N ASP A 69 4.72 21.07 15.55
CA ASP A 69 3.66 21.59 16.42
C ASP A 69 4.16 21.77 17.87
N ASN A 70 4.97 20.85 18.39
CA ASN A 70 5.60 20.97 19.72
C ASN A 70 6.63 22.11 19.80
N ASN A 71 7.51 22.26 18.80
CA ASN A 71 8.48 23.35 18.78
C ASN A 71 7.80 24.73 18.67
N THR A 72 6.76 24.83 17.83
CA THR A 72 5.96 26.07 17.69
C THR A 72 5.24 26.45 18.98
N SER A 73 4.94 25.46 19.84
CA SER A 73 4.31 25.69 21.14
C SER A 73 5.31 26.22 22.17
N LEU A 74 6.54 25.67 22.18
CA LEU A 74 7.64 26.15 23.02
C LEU A 74 8.08 27.59 22.67
N ASP A 75 8.15 27.91 21.38
CA ASP A 75 8.53 29.26 20.93
C ASP A 75 7.51 30.32 21.42
N LYS A 76 6.21 29.99 21.39
CA LYS A 76 5.14 30.88 21.89
C LYS A 76 5.15 31.05 23.42
N GLU A 77 5.60 30.06 24.17
CA GLU A 77 5.73 30.16 25.63
C GLU A 77 6.95 31.00 26.03
N ASN A 78 8.08 30.84 25.33
CA ASN A 78 9.27 31.65 25.57
C ASN A 78 9.07 33.13 25.25
N GLU A 79 8.34 33.48 24.18
CA GLU A 79 7.99 34.89 23.87
C GLU A 79 7.10 35.54 24.94
N LYS A 80 6.30 34.77 25.67
CA LYS A 80 5.49 35.28 26.80
C LYS A 80 6.31 35.45 28.08
N GLY A 81 7.36 34.66 28.28
CA GLY A 81 8.24 34.74 29.46
C GLY A 81 9.23 35.90 29.43
N LEU A 82 9.57 36.41 28.24
CA LEU A 82 10.51 37.53 28.05
C LEU A 82 9.87 38.93 28.11
N ASN A 83 8.54 39.02 28.12
CA ASN A 83 7.79 40.28 28.16
C ASN A 83 7.19 40.60 29.55
N ASN A 84 7.61 39.91 30.61
CA ASN A 84 7.31 40.21 32.02
C ASN A 84 8.59 40.57 32.77
#